data_AF-F3FLN4-F1
#
_entry.id   AF-F3FLN4-F1
#
_cell.length_a   1.000
_cell.length_b   1.000
_cell.length_c   1.000
_cell.angle_alpha   90.00
_cell.angle_beta   90.00
_cell.angle_gamma   90.00
#
_symmetry.space_group_name_H-M   'P 1'
#
loop_
_entity.id
_entity.type
_entity.pdbx_description
1 polymer ?
#
loop_
_entity_poly.entity_id
_entity_poly.type
_entity_poly.pdbx_seq_one_letter_code
_entity_poly.pdbx_strand_id
1 'polypeptide(L)'
;MIEHNRLFNAGAYLLLILGLVFALGPLYMAVCSATVSNPQLFAHGLAVIPGDQLLENLQQVTRRLDLLRLLGNSLLVATLVVIGKLTLSALTAFAVVYFRSRYSSVIFFAVL
;
A
#
# COMPACT_ATOMS: atom_id res chain seq x y z
N MET A 1 17.48 26.16 18.05
CA MET A 1 18.19 26.85 16.96
C MET A 1 18.10 25.98 15.72
N ILE A 2 17.40 26.42 14.67
CA ILE A 2 17.37 25.71 13.38
C ILE A 2 18.64 26.13 12.64
N GLU A 3 19.69 25.30 12.67
CA GLU A 3 20.87 25.50 11.83
C GLU A 3 20.45 25.33 10.36
N HIS A 4 20.42 26.43 9.61
CA HIS A 4 20.16 26.45 8.18
C HIS A 4 21.41 26.00 7.39
N ASN A 5 21.86 24.77 7.62
CA ASN A 5 22.93 24.18 6.82
C ASN A 5 22.35 23.74 5.46
N ARG A 6 22.50 24.61 4.46
CA ARG A 6 22.01 24.40 3.07
C ARG A 6 22.42 23.05 2.49
N LEU A 7 23.61 22.57 2.82
CA LEU A 7 24.14 21.25 2.43
C LEU A 7 23.35 20.09 3.05
N PHE A 8 23.01 20.18 4.33
CA PHE A 8 22.24 19.15 5.02
C PHE A 8 20.80 19.08 4.47
N ASN A 9 20.19 20.25 4.26
CA ASN A 9 18.87 20.33 3.64
C ASN A 9 18.87 19.75 2.21
N ALA A 10 19.88 20.08 1.39
CA ALA A 10 20.01 19.51 0.05
C ALA A 10 20.13 17.98 0.08
N GLY A 11 20.94 17.43 1.00
CA GLY A 11 21.06 15.99 1.20
C GLY A 11 19.74 15.32 1.62
N ALA A 12 18.99 15.95 2.54
CA ALA A 12 17.68 15.48 2.95
C ALA A 12 16.67 15.47 1.79
N TYR A 13 16.63 16.53 0.97
CA TYR A 13 15.78 16.57 -0.22
C TYR A 13 16.15 15.50 -1.25
N LEU A 14 17.43 15.26 -1.47
CA LEU A 14 17.90 14.22 -2.40
C LEU A 14 17.44 12.83 -1.92
N LEU A 15 17.57 12.55 -0.62
CA LEU A 15 17.11 11.31 -0.02
C LEU A 15 15.58 11.14 -0.12
N LEU A 16 14.82 12.21 0.12
CA LEU A 16 13.37 12.20 -0.04
C LEU A 16 12.95 11.94 -1.50
N ILE A 17 13.62 12.57 -2.47
CA ILE A 17 13.37 12.35 -3.90
C ILE A 17 13.69 10.90 -4.28
N LEU A 18 14.81 10.34 -3.80
CA LEU A 18 15.15 8.93 -4.04
C LEU A 18 14.11 7.98 -3.44
N GLY A 19 13.67 8.24 -2.20
CA GLY A 19 12.60 7.47 -1.57
C GLY A 19 11.28 7.56 -2.34
N LEU A 20 10.95 8.74 -2.85
CA LEU A 20 9.77 8.97 -3.67
C LEU A 20 9.84 8.19 -4.99
N VAL A 21 10.95 8.26 -5.72
CA VAL A 21 11.14 7.52 -6.97
C VAL A 21 11.11 6.02 -6.73
N PHE A 22 11.70 5.54 -5.64
CA PHE A 22 11.68 4.12 -5.30
C PHE A 22 10.27 3.61 -4.95
N ALA A 23 9.48 4.42 -4.22
CA ALA A 23 8.11 4.06 -3.85
C ALA A 23 7.13 4.18 -5.02
N LEU A 24 7.21 5.26 -5.81
CA LEU A 24 6.26 5.55 -6.90
C LEU A 24 6.67 4.97 -8.25
N GLY A 25 7.95 4.68 -8.48
CA GLY A 25 8.45 4.13 -9.74
C GLY A 25 7.72 2.85 -10.17
N PRO A 26 7.58 1.83 -9.30
CA PRO A 26 6.80 0.64 -9.60
C PRO A 26 5.32 0.94 -9.86
N LEU A 27 4.74 1.89 -9.12
CA LEU A 27 3.34 2.28 -9.29
C LEU A 27 3.09 2.93 -10.66
N TYR A 28 4.00 3.80 -11.08
CA TYR A 28 3.97 4.42 -12.42
C TYR A 28 4.10 3.36 -13.52
N MET A 29 5.02 2.41 -13.37
CA MET A 29 5.18 1.31 -14.33
C MET A 29 3.95 0.40 -14.38
N ALA A 30 3.27 0.16 -13.26
CA ALA A 30 2.02 -0.60 -13.23
C ALA A 30 0.89 0.12 -14.00
N VAL A 31 0.77 1.44 -13.83
CA VAL A 31 -0.22 2.26 -14.55
C VAL A 31 0.09 2.31 -16.05
N CYS A 32 1.35 2.50 -16.44
CA CYS A 32 1.76 2.48 -17.84
C CYS A 32 1.50 1.10 -18.46
N SER A 33 1.81 0.03 -17.73
CA SER A 33 1.55 -1.34 -18.18
C SER A 33 0.05 -1.62 -18.36
N ALA A 34 -0.82 -1.05 -17.53
CA ALA A 34 -2.28 -1.16 -17.70
C ALA A 34 -2.81 -0.49 -18.98
N THR A 35 -1.99 0.35 -19.61
CA THR A 35 -2.33 1.12 -20.81
C THR A 35 -1.86 0.45 -22.11
N VAL A 36 -0.96 -0.53 -22.01
CA VAL A 36 -0.31 -1.20 -23.14
C VAL A 36 -1.00 -2.53 -23.48
N SER A 37 -0.91 -2.97 -24.72
CA SER A 37 -1.49 -4.23 -25.18
C SER A 37 -0.84 -5.44 -24.49
N ASN A 38 -1.63 -6.48 -24.17
CA ASN A 38 -1.13 -7.75 -23.64
C ASN A 38 0.08 -8.34 -24.43
N PRO A 39 0.05 -8.43 -25.78
CA PRO A 39 1.20 -8.95 -26.52
C PRO A 39 2.46 -8.08 -26.40
N GLN A 40 2.33 -6.75 -26.29
CA GLN A 40 3.49 -5.86 -26.05
C GLN A 40 4.03 -6.02 -24.62
N LEU A 41 3.18 -6.27 -23.62
CA LEU A 41 3.64 -6.56 -22.25
C LEU A 41 4.43 -7.87 -22.18
N PHE A 42 3.98 -8.92 -22.87
CA PHE A 42 4.70 -10.19 -22.91
C PHE A 42 5.98 -10.14 -23.76
N ALA A 43 6.03 -9.28 -24.79
CA ALA A 43 7.19 -9.15 -25.67
C ALA A 43 8.25 -8.16 -25.16
N HIS A 44 7.85 -7.06 -24.52
CA HIS A 44 8.75 -5.97 -24.10
C HIS A 44 8.82 -5.80 -22.57
N GLY A 45 8.03 -6.54 -21.80
CA GLY A 45 8.01 -6.45 -20.34
C GLY A 45 7.23 -5.25 -19.81
N LEU A 46 7.65 -4.71 -18.66
CA LEU A 46 7.01 -3.55 -18.01
C LEU A 46 7.14 -2.30 -18.89
N ALA A 47 6.00 -1.69 -19.22
CA ALA A 47 5.99 -0.46 -20.00
C ALA A 47 6.37 0.74 -19.12
N VAL A 48 7.35 1.52 -19.56
CA VAL A 48 7.73 2.81 -18.96
C VAL A 48 6.97 3.98 -19.62
N ILE A 49 6.39 3.74 -20.79
CA ILE A 49 5.66 4.72 -21.59
C ILE A 49 4.18 4.32 -21.61
N PRO A 50 3.24 5.26 -21.36
CA PRO A 50 1.82 4.99 -21.51
C PRO A 50 1.47 4.76 -22.99
N GLY A 51 0.66 3.75 -23.28
CA GLY A 51 0.08 3.52 -24.61
C GLY A 51 -1.28 4.22 -24.82
N ASP A 52 -2.07 3.71 -25.77
CA ASP A 52 -3.40 4.27 -26.10
C ASP A 52 -4.58 3.36 -25.71
N GLN A 53 -4.33 2.17 -25.14
CA GLN A 53 -5.35 1.12 -24.96
C GLN A 53 -5.94 1.03 -23.54
N LEU A 54 -5.83 2.08 -22.71
CA LEU A 54 -6.30 2.05 -21.32
C LEU A 54 -7.80 1.69 -21.23
N LEU A 55 -8.64 2.35 -22.03
CA LEU A 55 -10.09 2.14 -21.99
C LEU A 55 -10.50 0.74 -22.46
N GLU A 56 -9.86 0.23 -23.51
CA GLU A 56 -10.12 -1.11 -24.05
C GLU A 56 -9.76 -2.19 -23.02
N ASN A 57 -8.60 -2.04 -22.36
CA ASN A 57 -8.18 -2.96 -21.31
C ASN A 57 -9.13 -2.93 -20.11
N LEU A 58 -9.57 -1.75 -19.66
CA LEU A 58 -10.55 -1.64 -18.57
C LEU A 58 -11.88 -2.32 -18.91
N GLN A 59 -12.40 -2.12 -20.12
CA GLN A 59 -13.62 -2.79 -20.57
C GLN A 59 -13.44 -4.31 -20.66
N GLN A 60 -12.29 -4.77 -21.16
CA GLN A 60 -11.98 -6.20 -21.25
C GLN A 60 -11.90 -6.85 -19.87
N VAL A 61 -11.24 -6.21 -18.90
CA VAL A 61 -11.13 -6.72 -17.53
C VAL A 61 -12.50 -6.75 -16.86
N THR A 62 -13.30 -5.68 -17.00
CA THR A 62 -14.65 -5.60 -16.41
C THR A 62 -15.61 -6.65 -16.99
N ARG A 63 -15.43 -7.04 -18.26
CA ARG A 63 -16.23 -8.12 -18.87
C ARG A 63 -15.75 -9.52 -18.50
N ARG A 64 -14.44 -9.70 -18.28
CA ARG A 64 -13.85 -11.01 -17.94
C ARG A 64 -13.94 -11.33 -16.45
N LEU A 65 -13.94 -10.31 -15.60
CA LEU A 65 -13.93 -10.43 -14.14
C LEU A 65 -15.04 -9.57 -13.55
N ASP A 66 -15.74 -10.10 -12.55
CA ASP A 66 -16.62 -9.31 -11.69
C ASP A 66 -15.78 -8.44 -10.74
N LEU A 67 -15.21 -7.35 -11.26
CA LEU A 67 -14.36 -6.42 -10.52
C LEU A 67 -15.03 -5.93 -9.23
N LEU A 68 -16.32 -5.58 -9.30
CA LEU A 68 -17.11 -5.14 -8.14
C LEU A 68 -17.18 -6.21 -7.04
N ARG A 69 -17.33 -7.48 -7.41
CA ARG A 69 -17.39 -8.59 -6.45
C ARG A 69 -16.03 -8.84 -5.82
N LEU A 70 -14.95 -8.80 -6.61
CA LEU A 70 -13.59 -8.96 -6.11
C LEU A 70 -13.22 -7.84 -5.13
N LEU A 71 -13.44 -6.59 -5.52
CA LEU A 71 -13.20 -5.42 -4.67
C LEU A 71 -14.09 -5.44 -3.43
N GLY A 72 -15.37 -5.81 -3.57
CA GLY A 72 -16.32 -5.92 -2.46
C GLY A 72 -15.90 -6.98 -1.43
N ASN A 73 -15.46 -8.16 -1.89
CA ASN A 73 -14.95 -9.20 -1.00
C ASN A 73 -13.72 -8.73 -0.22
N SER A 74 -12.74 -8.12 -0.90
CA SER A 74 -11.54 -7.58 -0.24
C SER A 74 -11.87 -6.46 0.73
N LEU A 75 -12.81 -5.57 0.39
CA LEU A 75 -13.26 -4.50 1.26
C LEU A 75 -13.93 -5.05 2.53
N LEU A 76 -14.79 -6.05 2.39
CA LEU A 76 -15.46 -6.71 3.52
C LEU A 76 -14.42 -7.35 4.45
N VAL A 77 -13.51 -8.16 3.90
CA VAL A 77 -12.46 -8.84 4.68
C VAL A 77 -11.56 -7.82 5.37
N ALA A 78 -11.09 -6.80 4.65
CA ALA A 78 -10.25 -5.75 5.23
C ALA A 78 -10.96 -5.01 6.37
N THR A 79 -12.23 -4.64 6.19
CA THR A 79 -13.03 -3.95 7.20
C THR A 79 -13.22 -4.82 8.45
N LEU A 80 -13.56 -6.10 8.26
CA LEU A 80 -13.75 -7.04 9.36
C LEU A 80 -12.45 -7.23 10.15
N VAL A 81 -11.31 -7.38 9.46
CA VAL A 81 -10.00 -7.52 10.11
C VAL A 81 -9.61 -6.25 10.86
N VAL A 82 -9.85 -5.06 10.29
CA VAL A 82 -9.55 -3.79 10.95
C VAL A 82 -10.38 -3.62 12.21
N ILE A 83 -11.69 -3.87 12.15
CA ILE A 83 -12.57 -3.80 13.34
C ILE A 83 -12.14 -4.82 14.38
N GLY A 84 -11.87 -6.07 13.97
CA GLY A 84 -11.36 -7.11 14.86
C GLY A 84 -10.06 -6.69 15.55
N LYS A 85 -9.03 -6.32 14.78
CA LYS A 85 -7.74 -5.90 15.34
C LYS A 85 -7.86 -4.68 16.23
N LEU A 86 -8.69 -3.70 15.87
CA LEU A 86 -8.87 -2.49 16.67
C LEU A 86 -9.55 -2.78 18.01
N THR A 87 -10.60 -3.61 18.00
CA THR A 87 -11.29 -4.02 19.24
C THR A 87 -10.37 -4.84 20.15
N LEU A 88 -9.64 -5.82 19.61
CA LEU A 88 -8.66 -6.58 20.39
C LEU A 88 -7.55 -5.68 20.93
N SER A 89 -6.96 -4.81 20.09
CA SER A 89 -5.90 -3.88 20.49
C SER A 89 -6.37 -2.93 21.60
N ALA A 90 -7.58 -2.39 21.49
CA ALA A 90 -8.17 -1.50 22.50
C ALA A 90 -8.43 -2.24 23.83
N LEU A 91 -9.00 -3.45 23.78
CA LEU A 91 -9.23 -4.28 24.96
C LEU A 91 -7.92 -4.65 25.66
N THR A 92 -6.90 -5.02 24.89
CA THR A 92 -5.56 -5.33 25.43
C THR A 92 -4.92 -4.10 26.06
N ALA A 93 -4.97 -2.94 25.40
CA ALA A 93 -4.44 -1.69 25.96
C ALA A 93 -5.15 -1.33 27.27
N PHE A 94 -6.47 -1.45 27.33
CA PHE A 94 -7.25 -1.24 28.56
C PHE A 94 -6.86 -2.23 29.67
N ALA A 95 -6.75 -3.51 29.34
CA ALA A 95 -6.39 -4.54 30.30
C ALA A 95 -5.00 -4.30 30.92
N VAL A 96 -4.02 -3.91 30.10
CA VAL A 96 -2.65 -3.63 30.53
C VAL A 96 -2.56 -2.41 31.46
N VAL A 97 -3.31 -1.34 31.16
CA VAL A 97 -3.26 -0.10 31.95
C VAL A 97 -3.93 -0.24 33.31
N TYR A 98 -5.10 -0.90 33.37
CA TYR A 98 -5.91 -0.95 34.59
C TYR A 98 -5.66 -2.19 35.45
N PHE A 99 -5.30 -3.33 34.86
CA PHE A 99 -4.99 -4.53 35.63
C PHE A 99 -3.48 -4.67 35.81
N ARG A 100 -3.04 -4.79 37.06
CA ARG A 100 -1.63 -5.04 37.44
C ARG A 100 -1.23 -6.47 37.03
N SER A 101 -1.11 -6.73 35.73
CA SER A 101 -0.87 -8.06 35.18
C SER A 101 0.63 -8.38 35.19
N ARG A 102 1.03 -9.46 35.87
CA ARG A 102 2.42 -9.97 35.89
C ARG A 102 2.87 -10.48 34.52
N TYR A 103 1.93 -10.75 33.61
CA TYR A 103 2.17 -11.23 32.24
C TYR A 103 1.95 -10.16 31.16
N SER A 104 1.86 -8.88 31.55
CA SER A 104 1.58 -7.77 30.64
C SER A 104 2.48 -7.75 29.39
N SER A 105 3.76 -8.11 29.54
CA SER A 105 4.72 -8.12 28.43
C SER A 105 4.47 -9.25 27.41
N VAL A 106 3.97 -10.41 27.84
CA VAL A 106 3.68 -11.55 26.95
C VAL A 106 2.40 -11.30 26.15
N ILE A 107 1.39 -10.68 26.79
CA ILE A 107 0.13 -10.33 26.14
C ILE A 107 0.34 -9.22 25.10
N PHE A 108 1.22 -8.25 25.39
CA PHE A 108 1.58 -7.20 24.43
C PHE A 108 2.22 -7.78 23.15
N PHE A 109 3.11 -8.76 23.31
CA PHE A 109 3.80 -9.40 22.18
C PHE A 109 2.87 -10.28 21.32
N ALA A 110 1.81 -10.85 21.91
CA ALA A 110 0.88 -11.72 21.18
C ALA A 110 -0.17 -10.96 20.35
N VAL A 111 -0.42 -9.69 20.67
CA VAL A 111 -1.45 -8.86 20.02
C VAL A 111 -0.88 -7.93 18.94
N LEU A 112 0.41 -7.60 19.04
CA LEU A 112 1.16 -6.82 18.04
C LEU A 112 1.52 -7.68 16.82
#